data_AF-A0A940IPJ5-F1
#
_entry.id   AF-A0A940IPJ5-F1
#
_cell.length_a   1.000
_cell.length_b   1.000
_cell.length_c   1.000
_cell.angle_alpha   90.00
_cell.angle_beta   90.00
_cell.angle_gamma   90.00
#
_symmetry.space_group_name_H-M   'P 1'
#
loop_
_entity.id
_entity.type
_entity.pdbx_description
1 polymer ?
#
loop_
_entity_poly.entity_id
_entity_poly.type
_entity_poly.pdbx_seq_one_letter_code
_entity_poly.pdbx_strand_id
1 'polypeptide(L)'
;MIERPRSKLKTIAFAVLFVPLSAAGAFAEDPDAHLAIENPAQLSKDEASAHYRALSKRMARGYATSQLDLILNYQSWPLFNDAPYISATHGQRFVNSYANRMALNYATLQPGELLPMGSVLAKDSMTVTDEGKIYPGAMFVMEKLAQGANPETADWRYIMVLPDGSLFGDTLGDRAGAVAYCHDCHVQVADRDYTFYVPEDYQIKGN
;
A
#
# COMPACT_ATOMS: atom_id res chain seq x y z
N MET A 1 -28.99 6.70 -84.64
CA MET A 1 -28.28 7.99 -84.55
C MET A 1 -28.24 8.37 -83.09
N ILE A 2 -27.03 8.50 -82.54
CA ILE A 2 -26.72 8.59 -81.12
C ILE A 2 -26.82 10.06 -80.70
N GLU A 3 -27.60 10.38 -79.66
CA GLU A 3 -27.37 11.58 -78.84
C GLU A 3 -27.68 11.27 -77.37
N ARG A 4 -26.65 11.41 -76.53
CA ARG A 4 -26.78 11.48 -75.06
C ARG A 4 -27.04 12.93 -74.65
N PRO A 5 -27.91 13.19 -73.67
CA PRO A 5 -27.79 14.38 -72.85
C PRO A 5 -27.50 14.06 -71.38
N ARG A 6 -26.28 14.48 -70.99
CA ARG A 6 -25.86 15.18 -69.78
C ARG A 6 -26.52 14.88 -68.42
N SER A 7 -25.65 14.45 -67.50
CA SER A 7 -25.88 14.21 -66.08
C SER A 7 -26.42 15.43 -65.34
N LYS A 8 -27.43 15.19 -64.50
CA LYS A 8 -27.81 16.11 -63.42
C LYS A 8 -27.02 15.71 -62.18
N LEU A 9 -26.07 16.57 -61.79
CA LEU A 9 -25.37 16.52 -60.51
C LEU A 9 -26.41 16.63 -59.39
N LYS A 10 -26.62 15.55 -58.63
CA LYS A 10 -27.42 15.59 -57.40
C LYS A 10 -26.49 16.01 -56.27
N THR A 11 -26.67 17.24 -55.79
CA THR A 11 -26.07 17.70 -54.53
C THR A 11 -26.62 16.83 -53.40
N ILE A 12 -25.82 15.88 -52.91
CA ILE A 12 -26.11 15.11 -51.70
C ILE A 12 -25.63 15.96 -50.54
N ALA A 13 -26.58 16.54 -49.79
CA ALA A 13 -26.29 17.19 -48.53
C ALA A 13 -25.83 16.12 -47.52
N PHE A 14 -24.56 16.17 -47.13
CA PHE A 14 -24.05 15.39 -46.00
C PHE A 14 -24.54 16.04 -44.71
N ALA A 15 -25.53 15.41 -44.07
CA ALA A 15 -25.89 15.74 -42.71
C ALA A 15 -24.76 15.26 -41.78
N VAL A 16 -24.01 16.20 -41.21
CA VAL A 16 -23.05 15.91 -40.14
C VAL A 16 -23.85 15.62 -38.88
N LEU A 17 -23.99 14.34 -38.53
CA LEU A 17 -24.49 13.95 -37.21
C LEU A 17 -23.42 14.29 -36.17
N PHE A 18 -23.71 15.27 -35.33
CA PHE A 18 -22.99 15.50 -34.08
C PHE A 18 -23.35 14.37 -33.12
N VAL A 19 -22.44 13.42 -32.89
CA VAL A 19 -22.55 12.46 -31.79
C VAL A 19 -22.04 13.17 -30.54
N PRO A 20 -22.87 13.40 -29.51
CA PRO A 20 -22.35 13.93 -28.26
C PRO A 20 -21.45 12.85 -27.65
N LEU A 21 -20.18 13.20 -27.44
CA LEU A 21 -19.26 12.43 -26.63
C LEU A 21 -19.82 12.40 -25.21
N SER A 22 -20.63 11.39 -24.92
CA SER A 22 -21.18 11.19 -23.59
C SER A 22 -19.98 10.99 -22.67
N ALA A 23 -19.87 11.89 -21.69
CA ALA A 23 -18.81 11.92 -20.71
C ALA A 23 -18.54 10.49 -20.25
N ALA A 24 -17.28 10.06 -20.43
CA ALA A 24 -16.75 8.90 -19.71
C ALA A 24 -17.17 9.10 -18.25
N GLY A 25 -18.02 8.20 -17.76
CA GLY A 25 -18.42 8.20 -16.37
C GLY A 25 -17.15 8.22 -15.56
N ALA A 26 -16.94 9.32 -14.84
CA ALA A 26 -15.96 9.36 -13.77
C ALA A 26 -16.32 8.19 -12.85
N PHE A 27 -15.48 7.17 -12.84
CA PHE A 27 -15.44 6.27 -11.70
C PHE A 27 -15.13 7.18 -10.52
N ALA A 28 -16.14 7.44 -9.70
CA ALA A 28 -15.93 8.07 -8.41
C ALA A 28 -14.92 7.19 -7.67
N GLU A 29 -13.71 7.70 -7.46
CA GLU A 29 -12.77 7.12 -6.51
C GLU A 29 -13.44 7.19 -5.14
N ASP A 30 -13.85 6.04 -4.63
CA ASP A 30 -14.27 5.90 -3.25
C ASP A 30 -13.08 6.27 -2.35
N PRO A 31 -13.21 7.25 -1.42
CA PRO A 31 -12.11 7.66 -0.57
C PRO A 31 -11.71 6.62 0.47
N ASP A 32 -12.42 5.49 0.59
CA ASP A 32 -11.99 4.41 1.45
C ASP A 32 -10.88 3.57 0.77
N ALA A 33 -9.67 4.13 0.73
CA ALA A 33 -8.45 3.44 0.32
C ALA A 33 -8.13 2.21 1.18
N HIS A 34 -8.90 1.99 2.25
CA HIS A 34 -8.98 0.72 2.94
C HIS A 34 -9.93 -0.21 2.17
N LEU A 35 -9.39 -0.99 1.23
CA LEU A 35 -10.03 -2.24 0.84
C LEU A 35 -10.05 -3.15 2.07
N ALA A 36 -11.01 -2.95 2.96
CA ALA A 36 -11.19 -3.71 4.18
C ALA A 36 -11.73 -5.09 3.81
N ILE A 37 -11.14 -6.13 4.37
CA ILE A 37 -11.70 -7.47 4.22
C ILE A 37 -12.97 -7.54 5.05
N GLU A 38 -14.11 -7.87 4.42
CA GLU A 38 -15.42 -7.87 5.10
C GLU A 38 -15.48 -8.87 6.26
N ASN A 39 -14.85 -10.05 6.11
CA ASN A 39 -14.90 -11.15 7.09
C ASN A 39 -13.51 -11.73 7.40
N PRO A 40 -12.65 -11.03 8.19
CA PRO A 40 -11.38 -11.61 8.63
C PRO A 40 -11.62 -12.77 9.59
N ALA A 41 -10.89 -13.87 9.42
CA ALA A 41 -10.91 -14.98 10.36
C ALA A 41 -10.45 -14.55 11.75
N GLN A 42 -11.07 -15.10 12.80
CA GLN A 42 -10.52 -15.04 14.15
C GLN A 42 -9.51 -16.18 14.33
N LEU A 43 -8.23 -15.84 14.45
CA LEU A 43 -7.14 -16.79 14.54
C LEU A 43 -6.38 -16.63 15.85
N SER A 44 -5.93 -17.75 16.42
CA SER A 44 -4.85 -17.74 17.40
C SER A 44 -3.52 -17.33 16.77
N LYS A 45 -2.55 -16.97 17.62
CA LYS A 45 -1.18 -16.64 17.19
C LYS A 45 -0.52 -17.76 16.39
N ASP A 46 -0.74 -19.01 16.78
CA ASP A 46 -0.15 -20.18 16.12
C ASP A 46 -0.75 -20.41 14.72
N GLU A 47 -2.07 -20.27 14.60
CA GLU A 47 -2.78 -20.38 13.31
C GLU A 47 -2.36 -19.26 12.35
N ALA A 48 -2.36 -18.01 12.82
CA ALA A 48 -1.90 -16.87 12.04
C ALA A 48 -0.43 -17.07 11.57
N SER A 49 0.44 -17.55 12.47
CA SER A 49 1.83 -17.83 12.12
C SER A 49 1.97 -18.98 11.11
N ALA A 50 1.12 -20.01 11.18
CA ALA A 50 1.13 -21.11 10.23
C ALA A 50 0.72 -20.65 8.82
N HIS A 51 -0.34 -19.86 8.71
CA HIS A 51 -0.76 -19.27 7.43
C HIS A 51 0.29 -18.31 6.86
N TYR A 52 0.90 -17.48 7.71
CA TYR A 52 1.97 -16.58 7.28
C TYR A 52 3.16 -17.34 6.71
N ARG A 53 3.63 -18.40 7.39
CA ARG A 53 4.73 -19.25 6.90
C ARG A 53 4.42 -19.87 5.53
N ALA A 54 3.16 -20.22 5.26
CA ALA A 54 2.74 -20.75 3.96
C ALA A 54 2.79 -19.70 2.84
N LEU A 55 2.58 -18.42 3.16
CA LEU A 55 2.57 -17.32 2.18
C LEU A 55 3.90 -16.56 2.05
N SER A 56 4.79 -16.59 3.05
CA SER A 56 5.95 -15.68 3.16
C SER A 56 6.82 -15.64 1.90
N LYS A 57 7.15 -16.81 1.32
CA LYS A 57 7.93 -16.90 0.08
C LYS A 57 7.19 -16.34 -1.14
N ARG A 58 5.87 -16.49 -1.19
CA ARG A 58 5.03 -15.96 -2.27
C ARG A 58 4.95 -14.43 -2.17
N MET A 59 4.74 -13.90 -0.97
CA MET A 59 4.76 -12.46 -0.70
C MET A 59 6.09 -11.83 -1.12
N ALA A 60 7.22 -12.39 -0.67
CA ALA A 60 8.54 -11.88 -1.02
C ALA A 60 8.77 -11.81 -2.54
N ARG A 61 8.37 -12.85 -3.29
CA ARG A 61 8.47 -12.84 -4.77
C ARG A 61 7.55 -11.82 -5.41
N GLY A 62 6.34 -11.65 -4.89
CA GLY A 62 5.39 -10.65 -5.38
C GLY A 62 5.97 -9.25 -5.24
N TYR A 63 6.32 -8.86 -4.03
CA TYR A 63 6.86 -7.52 -3.74
C TYR A 63 8.19 -7.25 -4.47
N ALA A 64 9.05 -8.24 -4.67
CA ALA A 64 10.30 -8.08 -5.42
C ALA A 64 10.07 -7.61 -6.87
N THR A 65 8.89 -7.84 -7.45
CA THR A 65 8.54 -7.36 -8.80
C THR A 65 8.44 -5.83 -8.87
N SER A 66 8.24 -5.16 -7.73
CA SER A 66 8.27 -3.69 -7.64
C SER A 66 9.64 -3.08 -7.92
N GLN A 67 10.72 -3.88 -7.82
CA GLN A 67 12.11 -3.42 -7.97
C GLN A 67 12.48 -2.28 -6.99
N LEU A 68 11.80 -2.20 -5.85
CA LEU A 68 12.13 -1.27 -4.78
C LEU A 68 13.29 -1.81 -3.94
N ASP A 69 14.49 -1.28 -4.18
CA ASP A 69 15.71 -1.65 -3.45
C ASP A 69 15.56 -1.53 -1.93
N LEU A 70 14.78 -0.55 -1.46
CA LEU A 70 14.61 -0.31 -0.02
C LEU A 70 13.97 -1.47 0.75
N ILE A 71 13.16 -2.31 0.09
CA ILE A 71 12.53 -3.50 0.70
C ILE A 71 13.16 -4.80 0.22
N LEU A 72 14.25 -4.73 -0.54
CA LEU A 72 14.97 -5.92 -0.98
C LEU A 72 15.47 -6.68 0.27
N ASN A 73 15.04 -7.92 0.41
CA ASN A 73 15.35 -8.80 1.56
C ASN A 73 14.78 -8.34 2.93
N TYR A 74 13.69 -7.59 2.96
CA TYR A 74 13.07 -7.13 4.22
C TYR A 74 12.78 -8.26 5.23
N GLN A 75 12.51 -9.48 4.76
CA GLN A 75 12.26 -10.64 5.62
C GLN A 75 13.48 -11.10 6.43
N SER A 76 14.68 -10.58 6.14
CA SER A 76 15.89 -10.81 6.95
C SER A 76 16.07 -9.76 8.06
N TRP A 77 15.23 -8.73 8.08
CA TRP A 77 15.26 -7.70 9.10
C TRP A 77 14.65 -8.21 10.42
N PRO A 78 14.99 -7.57 11.55
CA PRO A 78 14.28 -7.77 12.81
C PRO A 78 12.76 -7.65 12.65
N LEU A 79 12.06 -8.69 13.12
CA LEU A 79 10.62 -8.73 13.28
C LEU A 79 10.27 -8.20 14.68
N PHE A 80 9.24 -7.37 14.79
CA PHE A 80 8.87 -6.69 16.05
C PHE A 80 7.63 -7.28 16.72
N ASN A 81 7.01 -8.28 16.10
CA ASN A 81 5.85 -8.98 16.62
C ASN A 81 6.08 -10.51 16.69
N ASP A 82 5.51 -11.17 17.69
CA ASP A 82 5.68 -12.62 17.91
C ASP A 82 4.75 -13.50 17.06
N ALA A 83 3.67 -12.91 16.53
CA ALA A 83 2.76 -13.51 15.55
C ALA A 83 2.06 -12.41 14.73
N PRO A 84 1.59 -12.69 13.50
CA PRO A 84 0.81 -11.72 12.73
C PRO A 84 -0.45 -11.28 13.49
N TYR A 85 -0.74 -9.98 13.48
CA TYR A 85 -1.88 -9.39 14.19
C TYR A 85 -2.84 -8.68 13.23
N ILE A 86 -4.14 -8.65 13.56
CA ILE A 86 -5.12 -7.91 12.76
C ILE A 86 -4.89 -6.41 12.93
N SER A 87 -4.77 -5.70 11.80
CA SER A 87 -4.71 -4.26 11.79
C SER A 87 -5.90 -3.66 11.04
N ALA A 88 -6.82 -3.04 11.79
CA ALA A 88 -7.98 -2.36 11.23
C ALA A 88 -7.58 -1.26 10.22
N THR A 89 -6.55 -0.48 10.57
CA THR A 89 -6.02 0.62 9.75
C THR A 89 -5.32 0.17 8.46
N HIS A 90 -5.11 -1.14 8.28
CA HIS A 90 -4.58 -1.73 7.05
C HIS A 90 -5.63 -2.66 6.38
N GLY A 91 -6.92 -2.37 6.59
CA GLY A 91 -8.05 -3.05 5.98
C GLY A 91 -8.34 -4.42 6.58
N GLN A 92 -8.20 -4.57 7.90
CA GLN A 92 -8.47 -5.81 8.64
C GLN A 92 -7.59 -7.01 8.21
N ARG A 93 -6.39 -6.73 7.72
CA ARG A 93 -5.42 -7.76 7.34
C ARG A 93 -4.57 -8.17 8.54
N PHE A 94 -4.07 -9.40 8.53
CA PHE A 94 -3.00 -9.82 9.43
C PHE A 94 -1.69 -9.22 8.93
N VAL A 95 -0.95 -8.54 9.80
CA VAL A 95 0.30 -7.87 9.46
C VAL A 95 1.46 -8.37 10.33
N ASN A 96 2.65 -8.40 9.75
CA ASN A 96 3.90 -8.41 10.51
C ASN A 96 4.59 -7.05 10.37
N SER A 97 5.43 -6.68 11.33
CA SER A 97 6.15 -5.41 11.36
C SER A 97 7.64 -5.66 11.43
N TYR A 98 8.35 -5.22 10.40
CA TYR A 98 9.79 -5.31 10.24
C TYR A 98 10.41 -3.92 10.32
N ALA A 99 11.61 -3.82 10.86
CA ALA A 99 12.39 -2.59 10.79
C ALA A 99 13.83 -2.91 10.39
N ASN A 100 14.39 -2.13 9.48
CA ASN A 100 15.79 -2.33 9.08
C ASN A 100 16.75 -2.01 10.24
N ARG A 101 18.04 -2.28 10.04
CA ARG A 101 19.08 -2.08 11.07
C ARG A 101 19.17 -0.64 11.62
N MET A 102 18.70 0.35 10.86
CA MET A 102 18.76 1.77 11.27
C MET A 102 17.62 2.11 12.22
N ALA A 103 16.53 1.35 12.17
CA ALA A 103 15.34 1.51 12.98
C ALA A 103 15.23 0.48 14.12
N LEU A 104 16.37 0.01 14.67
CA LEU A 104 16.34 -1.00 15.75
C LEU A 104 15.63 -0.53 17.02
N ASN A 105 15.68 0.77 17.31
CA ASN A 105 14.99 1.38 18.45
C ASN A 105 13.53 1.77 18.14
N TYR A 106 12.99 1.39 16.97
CA TYR A 106 11.62 1.70 16.57
C TYR A 106 10.59 1.39 17.66
N ALA A 107 10.71 0.29 18.41
CA ALA A 107 9.73 -0.08 19.45
C ALA A 107 9.97 0.58 20.82
N THR A 108 11.01 1.40 20.97
CA THR A 108 11.45 1.93 22.28
C THR A 108 11.83 3.41 22.25
N LEU A 109 11.46 4.14 21.20
CA LEU A 109 11.67 5.59 21.11
C LEU A 109 11.09 6.26 22.35
N GLN A 110 11.90 7.09 22.98
CA GLN A 110 11.46 8.02 24.01
C GLN A 110 10.82 9.26 23.37
N PRO A 111 9.96 10.00 24.10
CA PRO A 111 9.35 11.21 23.58
C PRO A 111 10.40 12.19 23.01
N GLY A 112 10.23 12.60 21.76
CA GLY A 112 11.14 13.49 21.05
C GLY A 112 12.37 12.84 20.42
N GLU A 113 12.58 11.53 20.60
CA GLU A 113 13.58 10.80 19.80
C GLU A 113 13.09 10.62 18.37
N LEU A 114 14.01 10.76 17.42
CA LEU A 114 13.76 10.57 15.99
C LEU A 114 14.54 9.36 15.49
N LEU A 115 13.95 8.62 14.56
CA LEU A 115 14.66 7.60 13.81
C LEU A 115 15.68 8.26 12.87
N PRO A 116 16.87 7.65 12.67
CA PRO A 116 17.85 8.18 11.74
C PRO A 116 17.36 8.10 10.29
N MET A 117 17.78 9.03 9.44
CA MET A 117 17.57 8.97 7.99
C MET A 117 18.05 7.62 7.45
N GLY A 118 17.28 7.00 6.55
CA GLY A 118 17.50 5.65 6.04
C GLY A 118 16.87 4.55 6.92
N SER A 119 16.21 4.92 8.02
CA SER A 119 15.31 4.02 8.73
C SER A 119 14.16 3.59 7.84
N VAL A 120 13.92 2.28 7.76
CA VAL A 120 12.82 1.73 6.98
C VAL A 120 11.99 0.82 7.89
N LEU A 121 10.68 1.11 7.95
CA LEU A 121 9.67 0.25 8.56
C LEU A 121 8.87 -0.39 7.44
N ALA A 122 8.72 -1.71 7.48
CA ALA A 122 7.95 -2.46 6.50
C ALA A 122 6.90 -3.32 7.19
N LYS A 123 5.67 -3.26 6.70
CA LYS A 123 4.57 -4.14 7.11
C LYS A 123 4.09 -4.94 5.93
N ASP A 124 4.46 -6.23 5.87
CA ASP A 124 3.77 -7.14 4.97
C ASP A 124 2.46 -7.60 5.59
N SER A 125 1.55 -8.05 4.74
CA SER A 125 0.23 -8.45 5.19
C SER A 125 -0.29 -9.68 4.46
N MET A 126 -1.23 -10.38 5.10
CA MET A 126 -2.00 -11.43 4.50
C MET A 126 -3.47 -11.29 4.88
N THR A 127 -4.33 -11.79 4.01
CA THR A 127 -5.76 -11.97 4.29
C THR A 127 -6.03 -13.42 4.60
N VAL A 128 -6.74 -13.69 5.69
CA VAL A 128 -7.36 -14.98 5.96
C VAL A 128 -8.84 -14.72 6.20
N THR A 129 -9.70 -15.29 5.35
CA THR A 129 -11.16 -15.16 5.49
C THR A 129 -11.70 -16.23 6.43
N ASP A 130 -12.88 -15.99 7.01
CA ASP A 130 -13.58 -16.96 7.85
C ASP A 130 -13.95 -18.26 7.10
N GLU A 131 -14.05 -18.23 5.77
CA GLU A 131 -14.17 -19.44 4.93
C GLU A 131 -12.83 -20.15 4.67
N GLY A 132 -11.75 -19.71 5.31
CA GLY A 132 -10.42 -20.33 5.26
C GLY A 132 -9.61 -20.00 4.01
N LYS A 133 -10.00 -18.98 3.23
CA LYS A 133 -9.23 -18.54 2.06
C LYS A 133 -8.06 -17.67 2.51
N ILE A 134 -6.88 -17.92 1.94
CA ILE A 134 -5.63 -17.30 2.36
C ILE A 134 -4.98 -16.60 1.16
N TYR A 135 -4.74 -15.29 1.27
CA TYR A 135 -4.19 -14.45 0.20
C TYR A 135 -3.01 -13.60 0.67
N PRO A 136 -1.94 -13.45 -0.13
CA PRO A 136 -1.00 -12.35 0.03
C PRO A 136 -1.71 -11.00 0.05
N GLY A 137 -1.36 -10.15 1.00
CA GLY A 137 -1.85 -8.77 1.11
C GLY A 137 -0.87 -7.76 0.53
N ALA A 138 -1.13 -6.47 0.78
CA ALA A 138 -0.23 -5.40 0.38
C ALA A 138 0.97 -5.28 1.34
N MET A 139 2.05 -4.69 0.85
CA MET A 139 3.20 -4.24 1.63
C MET A 139 3.06 -2.73 1.86
N PHE A 140 3.21 -2.29 3.11
CA PHE A 140 3.21 -0.90 3.53
C PHE A 140 4.60 -0.52 4.02
N VAL A 141 5.15 0.57 3.51
CA VAL A 141 6.54 0.96 3.81
C VAL A 141 6.59 2.41 4.26
N MET A 142 7.39 2.67 5.28
CA MET A 142 7.79 4.00 5.70
C MET A 142 9.30 4.12 5.63
N GLU A 143 9.81 5.17 5.00
CA GLU A 143 11.25 5.50 4.95
C GLU A 143 11.48 6.88 5.56
N LYS A 144 12.39 6.97 6.53
CA LYS A 144 12.83 8.24 7.08
C LYS A 144 13.81 8.90 6.13
N LEU A 145 13.44 10.06 5.60
CA LEU A 145 14.24 10.84 4.66
C LEU A 145 15.25 11.72 5.39
N ALA A 146 16.09 12.41 4.61
CA ALA A 146 16.93 13.48 5.13
C ALA A 146 16.07 14.62 5.68
N GLN A 147 16.56 15.29 6.73
CA GLN A 147 15.85 16.40 7.33
C GLN A 147 15.54 17.50 6.30
N GLY A 148 14.28 17.92 6.22
CA GLY A 148 13.77 18.91 5.29
C GLY A 148 13.54 18.40 3.87
N ALA A 149 13.73 17.11 3.58
CA ALA A 149 13.49 16.55 2.25
C ALA A 149 12.00 16.44 1.91
N ASN A 150 11.13 16.25 2.92
CA ASN A 150 9.69 16.31 2.75
C ASN A 150 9.00 16.86 4.02
N PRO A 151 9.00 18.18 4.22
CA PRO A 151 8.43 18.79 5.43
C PRO A 151 6.93 18.54 5.60
N GLU A 152 6.20 18.32 4.50
CA GLU A 152 4.74 18.07 4.53
C GLU A 152 4.39 16.77 5.26
N THR A 153 5.31 15.80 5.25
CA THR A 153 5.15 14.52 5.93
C THR A 153 6.17 14.31 7.05
N ALA A 154 6.74 15.39 7.58
CA ALA A 154 7.80 15.37 8.60
C ALA A 154 8.98 14.44 8.23
N ASP A 155 9.37 14.51 6.96
CA ASP A 155 10.44 13.75 6.32
C ASP A 155 10.20 12.22 6.33
N TRP A 156 8.94 11.79 6.35
CA TRP A 156 8.56 10.39 6.14
C TRP A 156 8.04 10.17 4.72
N ARG A 157 8.64 9.25 4.00
CA ARG A 157 8.09 8.72 2.74
C ARG A 157 7.21 7.52 3.02
N TYR A 158 6.03 7.49 2.43
CA TYR A 158 5.09 6.37 2.51
C TYR A 158 4.92 5.71 1.15
N ILE A 159 5.01 4.39 1.12
CA ILE A 159 4.89 3.58 -0.10
C ILE A 159 3.95 2.42 0.17
N MET A 160 3.08 2.13 -0.80
CA MET A 160 2.25 0.93 -0.78
C MET A 160 2.47 0.10 -2.05
N VAL A 161 2.77 -1.17 -1.87
CA VAL A 161 3.02 -2.13 -2.97
C VAL A 161 1.98 -3.25 -2.89
N LEU A 162 1.31 -3.52 -4.00
CA LEU A 162 0.31 -4.57 -4.10
C LEU A 162 0.95 -5.97 -4.12
N PRO A 163 0.18 -7.04 -3.87
CA PRO A 163 0.71 -8.41 -3.83
C PRO A 163 1.45 -8.89 -5.08
N ASP A 164 1.15 -8.30 -6.24
CA ASP A 164 1.79 -8.60 -7.52
C ASP A 164 3.04 -7.75 -7.80
N GLY A 165 3.40 -6.86 -6.86
CA GLY A 165 4.53 -5.94 -6.95
C GLY A 165 4.22 -4.63 -7.66
N SER A 166 2.99 -4.41 -8.14
CA SER A 166 2.61 -3.10 -8.67
C SER A 166 2.59 -2.04 -7.55
N LEU A 167 3.03 -0.83 -7.89
CA LEU A 167 3.02 0.30 -6.97
C LEU A 167 1.60 0.87 -6.89
N PHE A 168 1.03 0.90 -5.69
CA PHE A 168 -0.25 1.57 -5.45
C PHE A 168 -0.07 3.09 -5.34
N GLY A 169 1.00 3.51 -4.64
CA GLY A 169 1.41 4.90 -4.56
C GLY A 169 2.69 5.09 -3.74
N ASP A 170 3.32 6.24 -3.95
CA ASP A 170 4.53 6.68 -3.26
C ASP A 170 4.45 8.20 -3.06
N THR A 171 4.64 8.67 -1.83
CA THR A 171 4.58 10.11 -1.52
C THR A 171 5.61 10.95 -2.27
N LEU A 172 6.73 10.35 -2.72
CA LEU A 172 7.74 11.05 -3.52
C LEU A 172 7.62 10.77 -5.03
N GLY A 173 6.59 10.04 -5.45
CA GLY A 173 6.50 9.54 -6.82
C GLY A 173 5.06 9.42 -7.31
N ASP A 174 4.82 8.32 -8.03
CA ASP A 174 3.53 8.10 -8.67
C ASP A 174 2.41 7.94 -7.64
N ARG A 175 1.27 8.54 -7.95
CA ARG A 175 0.04 8.45 -7.14
C ARG A 175 0.27 8.87 -5.68
N ALA A 176 1.09 9.89 -5.42
CA ALA A 176 1.35 10.41 -4.06
C ALA A 176 0.07 10.68 -3.25
N GLY A 177 -0.97 11.25 -3.88
CA GLY A 177 -2.26 11.48 -3.24
C GLY A 177 -2.97 10.21 -2.75
N ALA A 178 -2.73 9.06 -3.39
CA ALA A 178 -3.32 7.78 -3.00
C ALA A 178 -2.76 7.24 -1.69
N VAL A 179 -1.59 7.72 -1.24
CA VAL A 179 -0.95 7.34 0.03
C VAL A 179 -0.87 8.50 1.03
N ALA A 180 -1.55 9.61 0.76
CA ALA A 180 -1.59 10.77 1.66
C ALA A 180 -2.19 10.40 3.04
N TYR A 181 -3.22 9.54 3.04
CA TYR A 181 -3.89 9.05 4.24
C TYR A 181 -2.92 8.38 5.24
N CYS A 182 -1.79 7.84 4.77
CA CYS A 182 -0.78 7.24 5.62
C CYS A 182 -0.23 8.27 6.62
N HIS A 183 0.14 9.46 6.15
CA HIS A 183 0.64 10.51 7.03
C HIS A 183 -0.47 11.09 7.92
N ASP A 184 -1.65 11.32 7.35
CA ASP A 184 -2.83 11.86 8.07
C ASP A 184 -3.23 10.98 9.27
N CYS A 185 -2.99 9.67 9.19
CA CYS A 185 -3.18 8.77 10.32
C CYS A 185 -1.99 8.82 11.30
N HIS A 186 -0.76 8.82 10.79
CA HIS A 186 0.47 8.73 11.58
C HIS A 186 0.81 10.00 12.37
N VAL A 187 0.25 11.16 12.02
CA VAL A 187 0.36 12.41 12.81
C VAL A 187 -0.14 12.26 14.26
N GLN A 188 -1.03 11.30 14.52
CA GLN A 188 -1.55 11.01 15.86
C GLN A 188 -0.47 10.56 16.86
N VAL A 189 0.68 10.10 16.37
CA VAL A 189 1.84 9.67 17.17
C VAL A 189 3.10 10.46 16.77
N ALA A 190 2.94 11.73 16.43
CA ALA A 190 4.04 12.63 16.07
C ALA A 190 5.09 12.80 17.19
N ASP A 191 4.69 12.66 18.45
CA ASP A 191 5.58 12.66 19.63
C ASP A 191 6.56 11.48 19.66
N ARG A 192 6.31 10.48 18.81
CA ARG A 192 7.06 9.23 18.65
C ARG A 192 7.57 9.04 17.23
N ASP A 193 7.95 10.16 16.61
CA ASP A 193 8.40 10.24 15.22
C ASP A 193 7.45 9.56 14.24
N TYR A 194 6.14 9.73 14.43
CA TYR A 194 5.11 9.21 13.53
C TYR A 194 5.09 7.68 13.45
N THR A 195 5.61 6.96 14.46
CA THR A 195 5.70 5.50 14.43
C THR A 195 4.74 4.83 15.42
N PHE A 196 3.77 4.07 14.89
CA PHE A 196 2.92 3.21 15.72
C PHE A 196 3.64 1.92 16.06
N TYR A 197 3.80 1.61 17.35
CA TYR A 197 4.35 0.33 17.78
C TYR A 197 3.42 -0.85 17.48
N VAL A 198 4.01 -2.05 17.47
CA VAL A 198 3.24 -3.29 17.52
C VAL A 198 2.33 -3.28 18.77
N PRO A 199 1.08 -3.77 18.68
CA PRO A 199 0.21 -3.90 19.85
C PRO A 199 0.88 -4.69 20.97
N GLU A 200 0.72 -4.27 22.22
CA GLU A 200 1.43 -4.83 23.39
C GLU A 200 1.35 -6.36 23.48
N ASP A 201 0.17 -6.92 23.21
CA ASP A 201 -0.06 -8.37 23.25
C ASP A 201 0.76 -9.15 22.22
N TYR A 202 1.26 -8.51 21.17
CA TYR A 202 2.04 -9.11 20.09
C TYR A 202 3.49 -8.68 20.09
N GLN A 203 3.92 -7.76 20.95
CA GLN A 203 5.32 -7.35 21.03
C GLN A 203 6.18 -8.54 21.47
N ILE A 204 7.36 -8.67 20.87
CA ILE A 204 8.37 -9.63 21.33
C ILE A 204 8.84 -9.16 22.71
N LYS A 205 8.52 -9.92 23.75
CA LYS A 205 8.92 -9.62 25.13
C LYS A 205 10.33 -10.14 25.37
N GLY A 206 11.25 -9.24 25.70
CA GLY A 206 12.60 -9.56 26.17
C GLY A 206 13.68 -9.45 25.10
N ASN A 207 14.53 -8.44 25.25
CA ASN A 207 15.97 -8.54 25.05
C ASN A 207 16.64 -8.26 26.40
#